data_AF-H2YBF4-F1
#
_entry.id   AF-H2YBF4-F1
#
_cell.length_a   1.000
_cell.length_b   1.000
_cell.length_c   1.000
_cell.angle_alpha   90.00
_cell.angle_beta   90.00
_cell.angle_gamma   90.00
#
_symmetry.space_group_name_H-M   'P 1'
#
loop_
_entity.id
_entity.type
_entity.pdbx_description
1 polymer ?
#
loop_
_entity_poly.entity_id
_entity_poly.type
_entity_poly.pdbx_seq_one_letter_code
_entity_poly.pdbx_strand_id
1 'polypeptide(L)' 'STFIQTLCSVLKKYGHELDLHTLLTRVNGMVAFNFESSCTDNNMSHKKQIPTFTSRLTYDLYFPK' A
#
# COMPACT_ATOMS: atom_id res chain seq x y z
N SER A 1 9.51 5.67 3.72
CA SER A 1 8.15 5.25 4.12
C SER A 1 7.79 3.98 3.39
N THR A 2 7.50 2.91 4.13
CA THR A 2 7.08 1.61 3.57
C THR A 2 5.88 1.77 2.66
N PHE A 3 4.88 2.55 3.09
CA PHE A 3 3.68 2.84 2.30
C PHE A 3 4.01 3.41 0.91
N ILE A 4 4.83 4.47 0.84
CA ILE A 4 5.17 5.12 -0.43
C ILE A 4 5.98 4.18 -1.34
N GLN A 5 6.93 3.44 -0.78
CA GLN A 5 7.73 2.47 -1.56
C GLN A 5 6.84 1.38 -2.16
N THR A 6 5.94 0.81 -1.36
CA THR A 6 4.98 -0.19 -1.82
C THR A 6 4.01 0.38 -2.85
N LEU A 7 3.48 1.58 -2.61
CA LEU A 7 2.58 2.27 -3.55
C LEU A 7 3.25 2.51 -4.90
N CYS A 8 4.46 3.05 -4.93
CA CYS A 8 5.20 3.26 -6.18
C CYS A 8 5.47 1.94 -6.91
N SER A 9 5.81 0.86 -6.18
CA SER A 9 6.02 -0.46 -6.77
C SER A 9 4.75 -1.05 -7.39
N VAL A 10 3.61 -0.94 -6.70
CA VAL A 10 2.30 -1.41 -7.18
C VAL A 10 1.84 -0.59 -8.39
N LEU A 11 1.96 0.73 -8.35
CA LEU A 11 1.61 1.61 -9.47
C LEU A 11 2.48 1.36 -10.70
N LYS A 12 3.79 1.19 -10.52
CA LYS A 12 4.70 0.88 -11.64
C LYS A 12 4.36 -0.46 -12.31
N LYS A 13 3.87 -1.43 -11.54
CA LYS A 13 3.56 -2.78 -12.05
C LYS A 13 2.14 -2.91 -12.61
N TYR A 14 1.15 -2.25 -12.01
CA TYR A 14 -0.27 -2.49 -12.30
C TYR A 14 -1.08 -1.22 -12.54
N GLY A 15 -0.47 -0.03 -12.50
CA GLY A 15 -1.18 1.25 -12.48
C GLY A 15 -2.11 1.50 -13.67
N HIS A 16 -1.82 0.87 -14.82
CA HIS A 16 -2.63 0.97 -16.04
C HIS A 16 -3.55 -0.24 -16.29
N GLU A 17 -3.58 -1.21 -15.37
CA GLU A 17 -4.32 -2.48 -15.53
C GLU A 17 -5.45 -2.65 -14.52
N LEU A 18 -5.36 -1.98 -13.36
CA LEU A 18 -6.28 -2.15 -12.24
C LEU A 18 -6.87 -0.82 -11.79
N ASP A 19 -8.05 -0.88 -11.18
CA ASP A 19 -8.67 0.28 -10.56
C ASP A 19 -7.92 0.71 -9.28
N LEU A 20 -8.12 1.97 -8.88
CA LEU A 20 -7.49 2.56 -7.71
C LEU A 20 -7.74 1.77 -6.42
N HIS A 21 -8.96 1.26 -6.17
CA HIS A 21 -9.24 0.52 -4.94
C HIS A 21 -8.52 -0.83 -4.91
N THR A 22 -8.46 -1.54 -6.04
CA THR A 22 -7.67 -2.77 -6.14
C THR A 22 -6.18 -2.51 -5.93
N LEU A 23 -5.64 -1.44 -6.51
CA LEU A 23 -4.25 -1.02 -6.31
C LEU A 23 -3.97 -0.76 -4.83
N LEU A 24 -4.78 0.05 -4.17
CA LEU A 24 -4.62 0.39 -2.75
C LEU A 24 -4.82 -0.83 -1.83
N THR A 25 -5.71 -1.76 -2.19
CA THR A 25 -5.88 -3.02 -1.47
C THR A 25 -4.63 -3.90 -1.55
N ARG A 26 -3.97 -3.96 -2.71
CA ARG A 26 -2.68 -4.68 -2.85
C ARG A 26 -1.58 -4.00 -2.04
N VAL A 27 -1.54 -2.67 -2.01
CA VAL A 27 -0.61 -1.92 -1.16
C VAL A 27 -0.84 -2.27 0.31
N ASN A 28 -2.09 -2.33 0.78
CA ASN A 28 -2.42 -2.73 2.14
C ASN A 28 -1.88 -4.12 2.48
N GLY A 29 -2.13 -5.11 1.62
CA GLY A 29 -1.63 -6.47 1.82
C GLY A 29 -0.10 -6.53 1.85
N MET A 30 0.57 -5.88 0.89
CA MET A 30 2.03 -5.87 0.83
C MET A 30 2.67 -5.20 2.04
N VAL A 31 2.14 -4.08 2.53
CA VAL A 31 2.65 -3.44 3.75
C VAL A 31 2.40 -4.33 4.97
N ALA A 32 1.21 -4.93 5.10
CA ALA A 32 0.89 -5.76 6.26
C ALA A 32 1.77 -7.01 6.37
N PHE A 33 2.00 -7.70 5.25
CA PHE A 33 2.72 -8.97 5.27
C PHE A 33 4.22 -8.82 5.12
N ASN A 34 4.70 -7.84 4.33
CA ASN A 34 6.12 -7.76 3.96
C ASN A 34 6.91 -6.72 4.77
N PHE A 35 6.27 -5.98 5.66
CA PHE A 35 6.95 -4.99 6.50
C PHE A 35 6.87 -5.33 7.99
N GLU A 36 7.99 -5.14 8.66
CA GLU A 36 8.14 -5.20 10.10
C GLU A 36 9.21 -4.17 10.50
N SER A 37 8.97 -3.42 11.59
CA SER A 37 9.97 -2.46 12.07
C SER A 37 11.18 -3.19 12.64
N SER A 38 12.37 -2.68 12.34
CA SER A 38 13.62 -3.09 12.97
C SER A 38 14.22 -1.86 13.65
N CYS A 39 14.18 -1.86 14.98
CA CYS A 39 14.67 -0.77 15.82
C CYS A 39 15.58 -1.31 16.92
N THR A 40 16.54 -0.50 17.34
CA THR A 40 17.41 -0.82 18.49
C THR A 40 16.65 -0.82 19.81
N ASP A 41 15.59 -0.02 19.93
CA ASP A 41 14.64 -0.07 21.04
C ASP A 41 13.72 -1.30 20.88
N ASN A 42 13.83 -2.23 21.83
CA ASN A 42 13.06 -3.46 21.85
C ASN A 42 11.53 -3.22 21.91
N ASN A 43 11.10 -2.10 22.50
CA ASN A 43 9.69 -1.73 22.54
C ASN A 43 9.15 -1.29 21.18
N MET A 44 10.03 -0.90 20.25
CA MET A 44 9.69 -0.37 18.92
C MET A 44 10.10 -1.30 17.78
N SER A 45 10.84 -2.37 18.07
CA SER A 45 11.13 -3.45 17.12
C SER A 45 9.91 -4.36 16.93
N HIS A 46 9.88 -5.09 15.81
CA HIS A 46 8.87 -6.08 15.47
C HIS A 46 7.42 -5.54 15.37
N LYS A 47 7.25 -4.24 15.07
CA LYS A 47 5.94 -3.64 14.88
C LYS A 47 5.48 -3.80 13.44
N LYS A 48 4.18 -4.00 13.28
CA LYS A 48 3.50 -4.15 11.99
C LYS A 48 2.72 -2.88 11.67
N GLN A 49 2.35 -2.70 10.41
CA GLN A 49 1.56 -1.58 9.95
C GLN A 49 0.48 -2.04 8.96
N ILE A 50 -0.68 -1.38 8.98
CA ILE A 50 -1.70 -1.48 7.94
C ILE A 50 -2.03 -0.05 7.45
N PRO A 51 -1.88 0.26 6.15
CA PRO A 51 -2.33 1.54 5.61
C PRO A 51 -3.86 1.60 5.56
N THR A 52 -4.39 2.82 5.57
CA THR A 52 -5.83 3.09 5.45
C THR A 52 -6.06 4.10 4.35
N PHE A 53 -7.16 3.92 3.63
CA PHE A 53 -7.65 4.88 2.65
C PHE A 53 -9.17 5.00 2.80
N THR A 54 -9.69 6.19 2.52
CA THR A 54 -11.12 6.46 2.55
C THR A 54 -11.52 7.05 1.21
N SER A 55 -12.58 6.50 0.62
CA SER A 55 -13.05 6.90 -0.69
C SER A 55 -14.46 7.48 -0.59
N ARG A 56 -14.70 8.52 -1.38
CA ARG A 56 -16.03 9.03 -1.72
C ARG A 56 -16.27 8.96 -3.23
N LEU A 57 -15.45 8.19 -3.95
CA LEU A 57 -15.65 7.94 -5.37
C LEU A 57 -16.94 7.14 -5.53
N THR A 58 -17.76 7.55 -6.50
CA THR A 58 -19.01 6.86 -6.87
C THR A 58 -18.85 5.95 -8.07
N TYR A 59 -17.63 5.91 -8.63
CA TYR A 59 -17.26 5.15 -9.82
C TYR A 59 -15.84 4.62 -9.67
N ASP A 60 -15.52 3.55 -10.39
CA ASP A 60 -14.17 3.00 -10.44
C ASP A 60 -13.22 3.95 -11.17
N LEU A 61 -12.04 4.18 -10.60
CA LEU A 61 -11.02 5.04 -11.19
C LEU A 61 -9.91 4.18 -11.79
N TYR A 62 -9.68 4.34 -13.09
CA TYR A 62 -8.58 3.73 -13.82
C TYR A 62 -7.63 4.81 -14.35
N PHE A 63 -6.34 4.49 -14.44
CA PHE A 63 -5.34 5.34 -15.08
C PHE A 63 -4.98 4.75 -16.46
N PRO A 64 -5.70 5.09 -17.54
CA PRO A 64 -5.35 4.61 -18.88
C PRO A 64 -3.94 5.09 -19.29
N LYS A 65 -3.36 4.42 -20.30
CA LYS A 65 -2.11 4.85 -20.91
C LYS A 65 -2.28 6.15 -21.69
#